data_AF-E3N7A6-F1
#
_entry.id   AF-E3N7A6-F1
#
_cell.length_a   1.000
_cell.length_b   1.000
_cell.length_c   1.000
_cell.angle_alpha   90.00
_cell.angle_beta   90.00
_cell.angle_gamma   90.00
#
_symmetry.space_group_name_H-M   'P 1'
#
loop_
_entity.id
_entity.type
_entity.pdbx_description
1 polymer ?
#
loop_
_entity_poly.entity_id
_entity_poly.type
_entity_poly.pdbx_seq_one_letter_code
_entity_poly.pdbx_strand_id
1 'polypeptide(L)'
;MLPKNFYRYPPEIHDYIVIGYVIFLVIVCLTAITVIFCLTKQIFLIVYLFPVMLSWGMALIVMFVLYNIVTFVHKIRKTETKLKCKQNMLIGLTAIFLVGIEPRVMTFCFLYQPAHPFATGYLLFLSLFIMPILYYIFISESKVKCVVVNPHHKKIAQIIGSIHFLILMITILIGSFFEQPKVFNVIAAELILSLICASTMIEFVAVLKGTVELRRVKDVQEMQTLNCAADIEGDAKVLEIIARNIELVRTRLECKICFQHYYKNRIPRMLKECGHTVCEKCADMLLEMTHKQHVFCPFCQKVTLVHGPASLLPKNFTILDMIAERE
;
A
#
# COMPACT_ATOMS: atom_id res chain seq x y z
N MET A 1 18.71 4.25 -6.83
CA MET A 1 17.85 3.05 -6.96
C MET A 1 17.39 2.66 -5.57
N LEU A 2 16.14 2.98 -5.22
CA LEU A 2 15.55 2.57 -3.94
C LEU A 2 15.21 1.06 -4.00
N PRO A 3 15.50 0.27 -2.96
CA PRO A 3 15.24 -1.16 -2.98
C PRO A 3 13.73 -1.46 -3.11
N LYS A 4 13.37 -2.34 -4.05
CA LYS A 4 12.01 -2.77 -4.42
C LYS A 4 11.18 -3.43 -3.29
N ASN A 5 11.65 -3.44 -2.05
CA ASN A 5 11.01 -4.15 -0.93
C ASN A 5 10.19 -3.23 0.00
N PHE A 6 9.91 -1.98 -0.38
CA PHE A 6 9.27 -1.01 0.49
C PHE A 6 7.76 -1.21 0.72
N TYR A 7 7.08 -2.07 -0.05
CA TYR A 7 5.63 -2.28 0.07
C TYR A 7 5.32 -3.73 0.46
N ARG A 8 5.43 -4.03 1.76
CA ARG A 8 4.83 -5.26 2.30
C ARG A 8 3.68 -5.00 3.26
N TYR A 9 3.47 -3.77 3.73
CA TYR A 9 2.36 -3.41 4.64
C TYR A 9 1.83 -2.00 4.38
N PRO A 10 0.52 -1.72 4.59
CA PRO A 10 -0.04 -0.40 4.40
C PRO A 10 0.69 0.56 5.35
N PRO A 11 1.17 1.71 4.84
CA PRO A 11 1.89 2.67 5.67
C PRO A 11 1.00 3.16 6.81
N GLU A 12 1.59 3.35 7.98
CA GLU A 12 0.91 4.01 9.10
C GLU A 12 0.82 5.52 8.84
N ILE A 13 -0.09 6.24 9.52
CA ILE A 13 -0.29 7.68 9.34
C ILE A 13 1.03 8.45 9.48
N HIS A 14 1.88 8.06 10.42
CA HIS A 14 3.21 8.64 10.60
C HIS A 14 4.11 8.49 9.37
N ASP A 15 4.01 7.38 8.64
CA ASP A 15 4.84 7.11 7.47
C ASP A 15 4.49 8.11 6.35
N TYR A 16 3.19 8.36 6.15
CA TYR A 16 2.72 9.41 5.24
C TYR A 16 3.18 10.80 5.66
N ILE A 17 3.17 11.09 6.96
CA ILE A 17 3.70 12.35 7.50
C ILE A 17 5.19 12.47 7.14
N VAL A 18 6.02 11.46 7.43
CA VAL A 18 7.45 11.49 7.10
C VAL A 18 7.69 11.67 5.59
N ILE A 19 6.94 10.96 4.74
CA ILE A 19 7.03 11.12 3.27
C ILE A 19 6.69 12.55 2.86
N GLY A 20 5.61 13.11 3.41
CA GLY A 20 5.24 14.51 3.17
C GLY A 20 6.35 15.49 3.55
N TYR A 21 7.08 15.23 4.64
CA TYR A 21 8.21 16.07 5.04
C TYR A 21 9.39 15.95 4.10
N VAL A 22 9.70 14.75 3.60
CA VAL A 22 10.75 14.58 2.59
C VAL A 22 10.41 15.34 1.32
N ILE A 23 9.16 15.24 0.85
CA ILE A 23 8.69 15.98 -0.33
C ILE A 23 8.82 17.50 -0.09
N PHE A 24 8.36 17.98 1.07
CA PHE A 24 8.48 19.38 1.46
C PHE A 24 9.94 19.84 1.47
N LEU A 25 10.84 19.09 2.10
CA LEU A 25 12.27 19.40 2.13
C LEU A 25 12.88 19.50 0.74
N VAL A 26 12.54 18.56 -0.16
CA VAL A 26 13.01 18.58 -1.56
C VAL A 26 12.50 19.83 -2.29
N ILE A 27 11.22 20.18 -2.15
CA ILE A 27 10.66 21.41 -2.74
C ILE A 27 11.43 22.62 -2.24
N VAL A 28 11.67 22.74 -0.93
CA VAL A 28 12.38 23.90 -0.38
C VAL A 28 13.82 23.96 -0.90
N CYS A 29 14.53 22.82 -0.98
CA CYS A 29 15.87 22.78 -1.55
C CYS A 29 15.89 23.22 -3.02
N LEU A 30 14.94 22.74 -3.83
CA LEU A 30 14.82 23.13 -5.24
C LEU A 30 14.54 24.62 -5.39
N THR A 31 13.61 25.17 -4.60
CA THR A 31 13.34 26.62 -4.61
C THR A 31 14.57 27.44 -4.22
N ALA A 32 15.32 27.02 -3.20
CA ALA A 32 16.55 27.69 -2.81
C ALA A 32 17.59 27.69 -3.95
N ILE A 33 17.78 26.56 -4.64
CA ILE A 33 18.67 26.44 -5.79
C ILE A 33 18.24 27.37 -6.94
N THR A 34 16.94 27.41 -7.25
CA THR A 34 16.40 28.32 -8.28
C THR A 34 16.65 29.78 -7.91
N VAL A 35 16.44 30.16 -6.64
CA VAL A 35 16.70 31.52 -6.16
C VAL A 35 18.19 31.87 -6.29
N ILE A 36 19.11 30.97 -5.94
CA ILE A 36 20.57 31.17 -6.14
C ILE A 36 20.89 31.40 -7.62
N PHE A 37 20.32 30.58 -8.51
CA PHE A 37 20.60 30.62 -9.94
C PHE A 37 19.99 31.85 -10.65
N CYS A 38 18.82 32.32 -10.21
CA CYS A 38 18.15 33.50 -10.77
C CYS A 38 18.67 34.82 -10.18
N LEU A 39 19.15 34.84 -8.94
CA LEU A 39 19.58 36.05 -8.23
C LEU A 39 21.11 36.10 -8.04
N THR A 40 21.86 35.82 -9.11
CA THR A 40 23.35 35.68 -9.18
C THR A 40 24.21 36.77 -8.52
N LYS A 41 23.61 37.80 -7.89
CA LYS A 41 24.29 38.90 -7.18
C LYS A 41 24.19 38.88 -5.65
N GLN A 42 23.50 37.94 -4.99
CA GLN A 42 23.47 37.91 -3.51
C GLN A 42 24.50 36.96 -2.90
N ILE A 43 25.72 37.47 -2.66
CA ILE A 43 26.74 36.87 -1.77
C ILE A 43 26.13 36.40 -0.44
N PHE A 44 25.12 37.13 0.04
CA PHE A 44 24.38 36.84 1.27
C PHE A 44 23.82 35.40 1.28
N LEU A 45 23.18 34.93 0.20
CA LEU A 45 22.54 33.61 0.18
C LEU A 45 23.55 32.45 0.25
N ILE A 46 24.70 32.59 -0.41
CA ILE A 46 25.79 31.60 -0.36
C ILE A 46 26.36 31.50 1.06
N VAL A 47 26.50 32.63 1.76
CA VAL A 47 27.01 32.69 3.14
C VAL A 47 26.11 31.94 4.12
N TYR A 48 24.80 31.84 3.87
CA TYR A 48 23.88 31.07 4.73
C TYR A 48 23.74 29.60 4.34
N LEU A 49 23.72 29.29 3.04
CA LEU A 49 23.53 27.91 2.59
C LEU A 49 24.77 27.05 2.84
N PHE A 50 25.97 27.62 2.74
CA PHE A 50 27.21 26.88 2.98
C PHE A 50 27.31 26.31 4.42
N PRO A 51 27.07 27.09 5.49
CA PRO A 51 26.97 26.56 6.85
C PRO A 51 25.89 25.48 7.02
N VAL A 52 24.71 25.64 6.39
CA VAL A 52 23.63 24.62 6.46
C VAL A 52 24.10 23.31 5.85
N MET A 53 24.70 23.34 4.66
CA MET A 53 25.22 22.14 3.98
C MET A 53 26.35 21.48 4.77
N LEU A 54 27.26 22.27 5.35
CA LEU A 54 28.31 21.75 6.23
C LEU A 54 27.70 21.06 7.46
N SER A 55 26.66 21.65 8.04
CA SER A 55 25.97 21.12 9.21
C SER A 55 25.22 19.83 8.90
N TRP A 56 24.62 19.72 7.71
CA TRP A 56 24.04 18.47 7.21
C TRP A 56 25.09 17.37 7.05
N GLY A 57 26.25 17.70 6.47
CA GLY A 57 27.39 16.78 6.36
C GLY A 57 27.86 16.28 7.72
N MET A 58 28.03 17.18 8.69
CA MET A 58 28.40 16.82 10.06
C MET A 58 27.32 15.96 10.74
N ALA A 59 26.04 16.32 10.58
CA ALA A 59 24.93 15.54 11.13
C ALA A 59 24.90 14.11 10.56
N LEU A 60 25.15 13.94 9.25
CA LEU A 60 25.25 12.61 8.62
C LEU A 60 26.37 11.77 9.23
N ILE A 61 27.55 12.37 9.45
CA ILE A 61 28.69 11.69 10.07
C ILE A 61 28.33 11.26 11.50
N VAL A 62 27.74 12.16 12.29
CA VAL A 62 27.30 11.86 13.66
C VAL A 62 26.27 10.73 13.67
N MET A 63 25.24 10.79 12.82
CA MET A 63 24.22 9.75 12.72
C MET A 63 24.81 8.41 12.28
N PHE A 64 25.75 8.41 11.34
CA PHE A 64 26.45 7.19 10.91
C PHE A 64 27.26 6.58 12.06
N VAL A 65 28.01 7.39 12.82
CA VAL A 65 28.76 6.92 13.98
C VAL A 65 27.81 6.34 15.04
N LEU A 66 26.74 7.06 15.39
CA LEU A 66 25.75 6.59 16.37
C LEU A 66 25.09 5.28 15.94
N TYR A 67 24.72 5.15 14.66
CA TYR A 67 24.14 3.92 14.12
C TYR A 67 25.10 2.73 14.24
N ASN A 68 26.39 2.93 13.92
CA ASN A 68 27.40 1.89 14.06
C ASN A 68 27.62 1.50 15.51
N ILE A 69 27.64 2.47 16.44
CA ILE A 69 27.72 2.20 17.89
C ILE A 69 26.54 1.36 18.35
N VAL A 70 25.30 1.77 18.03
CA VAL A 70 24.09 1.03 18.42
C VAL A 70 24.11 -0.39 17.84
N THR A 71 24.46 -0.53 16.56
CA THR A 71 24.57 -1.84 15.90
C THR A 71 25.64 -2.72 16.53
N PHE A 72 26.78 -2.15 16.89
CA PHE A 72 27.87 -2.83 17.58
C PHE A 72 27.44 -3.29 18.99
N VAL A 73 26.74 -2.44 19.75
CA VAL A 73 26.18 -2.78 21.06
C VAL A 73 25.20 -3.95 20.95
N HIS A 74 24.31 -3.95 19.96
CA HIS A 74 23.40 -5.08 19.72
C HIS A 74 24.15 -6.38 19.40
N LYS A 75 25.23 -6.29 18.61
CA LYS A 75 26.07 -7.42 18.25
C LYS A 75 26.77 -8.01 19.47
N ILE A 76 27.37 -7.18 20.33
CA ILE A 76 28.01 -7.62 21.58
C ILE A 76 26.99 -8.29 22.51
N ARG A 77 25.82 -7.66 22.69
CA ARG A 77 24.79 -8.15 23.59
C ARG A 77 24.00 -9.35 23.05
N LYS A 78 24.27 -9.80 21.82
CA LYS A 78 23.49 -10.83 21.11
C LYS A 78 21.98 -10.60 21.25
N THR A 79 21.56 -9.35 21.00
CA THR A 79 20.18 -8.91 21.25
C THR A 79 19.19 -9.66 20.35
N GLU A 80 18.12 -10.19 20.93
CA GLU A 80 17.03 -10.83 20.17
C GLU A 80 16.39 -9.83 19.18
N THR A 81 15.97 -10.32 18.00
CA THR A 81 15.37 -9.47 16.94
C THR A 81 14.19 -8.63 17.42
N LYS A 82 13.29 -9.18 18.25
CA LYS A 82 12.14 -8.43 18.81
C LYS A 82 12.61 -7.25 19.66
N LEU A 83 13.55 -7.51 20.56
CA LEU A 83 14.10 -6.49 21.45
C LEU A 83 14.89 -5.45 20.66
N LYS A 84 15.63 -5.87 19.62
CA LYS A 84 16.32 -4.98 18.69
C LYS A 84 15.34 -4.03 17.98
N CYS A 85 14.24 -4.55 17.43
CA CYS A 85 13.18 -3.73 16.84
C CYS A 85 12.65 -2.69 17.83
N LYS A 86 12.27 -3.13 19.04
CA LYS A 86 11.73 -2.23 20.08
C LYS A 86 12.72 -1.13 20.45
N GLN A 87 13.98 -1.49 20.70
CA GLN A 87 15.04 -0.55 21.07
C GLN A 87 15.32 0.45 19.95
N ASN A 88 15.47 -0.02 18.71
CA ASN A 88 15.69 0.85 17.56
C ASN A 88 14.53 1.83 17.33
N MET A 89 13.28 1.37 17.40
CA MET A 89 12.11 2.26 17.28
C MET A 89 12.10 3.30 18.39
N LEU A 90 12.34 2.92 19.65
CA LEU A 90 12.39 3.87 20.77
C LEU A 90 13.51 4.89 20.63
N ILE A 91 14.72 4.46 20.22
CA ILE A 91 15.86 5.36 19.97
C ILE A 91 15.52 6.34 18.86
N GLY A 92 15.04 5.85 17.72
CA GLY A 92 14.67 6.69 16.57
C GLY A 92 13.57 7.69 16.90
N LEU A 93 12.47 7.23 17.51
CA LEU A 93 11.33 8.09 17.87
C LEU A 93 11.71 9.15 18.90
N THR A 94 12.54 8.79 19.90
CA THR A 94 13.05 9.76 20.88
C THR A 94 13.94 10.79 20.21
N ALA A 95 14.86 10.37 19.34
CA ALA A 95 15.77 11.29 18.65
C ALA A 95 15.01 12.26 17.73
N ILE A 96 14.02 11.77 16.97
CA ILE A 96 13.17 12.61 16.12
C ILE A 96 12.36 13.60 16.97
N PHE A 97 11.81 13.16 18.11
CA PHE A 97 11.08 14.06 18.99
C PHE A 97 11.96 15.18 19.56
N LEU A 98 13.17 14.84 20.02
CA LEU A 98 14.11 15.82 20.59
C LEU A 98 14.56 16.86 19.57
N VAL A 99 14.98 16.41 18.38
CA VAL A 99 15.39 17.32 17.29
C VAL A 99 14.22 18.20 16.84
N GLY A 100 12.96 17.79 17.07
CA GLY A 100 11.77 18.49 16.59
C GLY A 100 11.29 19.54 17.58
N ILE A 101 11.54 19.29 18.86
CA ILE A 101 11.29 20.23 19.95
C ILE A 101 12.36 21.33 20.00
N GLU A 102 13.62 21.03 19.68
CA GLU A 102 14.73 21.99 19.74
C GLU A 102 14.41 23.34 19.06
N PRO A 103 14.09 23.41 17.76
CA PRO A 103 13.78 24.68 17.09
C PRO A 103 12.53 25.37 17.66
N ARG A 104 11.56 24.60 18.19
CA ARG A 104 10.33 25.12 18.80
C ARG A 104 10.55 25.73 20.18
N VAL A 105 11.51 25.23 20.95
CA VAL A 105 11.89 25.85 22.23
C VAL A 105 12.78 27.06 21.96
N MET A 106 13.71 26.92 21.01
CA MET A 106 14.64 27.97 20.63
C MET A 106 13.94 29.23 20.09
N THR A 107 12.83 29.10 19.37
CA THR A 107 12.02 30.26 18.93
C THR A 107 11.61 31.16 20.09
N PHE A 108 11.29 30.59 21.25
CA PHE A 108 10.94 31.33 22.46
C PHE A 108 12.18 31.69 23.29
N CYS A 109 13.21 30.85 23.37
CA CYS A 109 14.44 31.22 24.09
C CYS A 109 15.17 32.42 23.44
N PHE A 110 15.11 32.55 22.12
CA PHE A 110 15.67 33.69 21.39
C PHE A 110 14.77 34.94 21.37
N LEU A 111 13.70 34.98 22.19
CA LEU A 111 12.86 36.15 22.46
C LEU A 111 13.70 37.42 22.73
N TYR A 112 14.87 37.27 23.36
CA TYR A 112 15.61 38.38 23.95
C TYR A 112 16.92 38.76 23.23
N GLN A 113 17.34 38.03 22.19
CA GLN A 113 18.60 38.33 21.48
C GLN A 113 18.35 38.88 20.07
N PRO A 114 18.75 40.14 19.79
CA PRO A 114 18.61 40.74 18.45
C PRO A 114 19.62 40.19 17.42
N ALA A 115 20.57 39.33 17.82
CA ALA A 115 21.75 39.02 17.02
C ALA A 115 21.51 38.09 15.81
N HIS A 116 20.48 37.23 15.82
CA HIS A 116 20.33 36.22 14.77
C HIS A 116 18.88 35.99 14.31
N PRO A 117 18.29 36.88 13.49
CA PRO A 117 16.94 36.69 12.93
C PRO A 117 16.79 35.41 12.10
N PHE A 118 17.90 34.81 11.67
CA PHE A 118 17.95 33.60 10.84
C PHE A 118 18.24 32.30 11.63
N ALA A 119 18.54 32.37 12.94
CA ALA A 119 18.88 31.17 13.73
C ALA A 119 17.73 30.16 13.78
N THR A 120 16.50 30.63 13.98
CA THR A 120 15.30 29.78 13.96
C THR A 120 15.12 29.07 12.63
N GLY A 121 15.28 29.79 11.51
CA GLY A 121 15.18 29.21 10.18
C GLY A 121 16.27 28.16 9.95
N TYR A 122 17.51 28.46 10.34
CA TYR A 122 18.63 27.52 10.26
C TYR A 122 18.37 26.23 11.05
N LEU A 123 17.92 26.33 12.31
CA LEU A 123 17.59 25.17 13.15
C LEU A 123 16.42 24.36 12.57
N LEU A 124 15.41 25.03 12.01
CA LEU A 124 14.31 24.39 11.31
C LEU A 124 14.82 23.56 10.11
N PHE A 125 15.67 24.14 9.26
CA PHE A 125 16.27 23.44 8.13
C PHE A 125 17.12 22.24 8.53
N LEU A 126 17.93 22.40 9.57
CA LEU A 126 18.74 21.31 10.12
C LEU A 126 17.85 20.17 10.62
N SER A 127 16.79 20.50 11.36
CA SER A 127 15.84 19.53 11.92
C SER A 127 15.09 18.77 10.82
N LEU A 128 14.57 19.49 9.81
CA LEU A 128 13.86 18.90 8.68
C LEU A 128 14.70 17.90 7.88
N PHE A 129 16.01 18.13 7.80
CA PHE A 129 16.94 17.20 7.16
C PHE A 129 17.23 15.97 8.03
N ILE A 130 17.40 16.16 9.34
CA ILE A 130 17.79 15.08 10.26
C ILE A 130 16.64 14.08 10.50
N MET A 131 15.37 14.52 10.61
CA MET A 131 14.26 13.61 10.95
C MET A 131 14.07 12.44 10.00
N PRO A 132 13.99 12.64 8.67
CA PRO A 132 13.77 11.54 7.76
C PRO A 132 14.93 10.55 7.76
N ILE A 133 16.15 11.02 8.02
CA ILE A 133 17.34 10.17 8.09
C ILE A 133 17.30 9.32 9.36
N LEU A 134 16.98 9.91 10.52
CA LEU A 134 16.78 9.15 11.76
C LEU A 134 15.66 8.11 11.61
N TYR A 135 14.56 8.49 10.95
CA TYR A 135 13.46 7.57 10.64
C TYR A 135 13.94 6.40 9.77
N TYR A 136 14.66 6.69 8.69
CA TYR A 136 15.19 5.68 7.79
C TYR A 136 16.15 4.72 8.51
N ILE A 137 17.09 5.24 9.27
CA ILE A 137 18.15 4.47 9.93
C ILE A 137 17.59 3.57 11.05
N PHE A 138 16.72 4.10 11.91
CA PHE A 138 16.31 3.39 13.13
C PHE A 138 14.92 2.76 13.05
N ILE A 139 13.98 3.37 12.34
CA ILE A 139 12.57 2.98 12.39
C ILE A 139 12.18 2.13 11.18
N SER A 140 12.60 2.52 9.96
CA SER A 140 12.11 1.89 8.72
C SER A 140 12.40 0.38 8.67
N GLU A 141 13.62 -0.05 8.99
CA GLU A 141 13.98 -1.47 9.01
C GLU A 141 13.21 -2.25 10.10
N SER A 142 12.98 -1.61 11.24
CA SER A 142 12.25 -2.20 12.37
C SER A 142 10.77 -2.41 12.03
N LYS A 143 10.11 -1.44 11.39
CA LYS A 143 8.71 -1.53 10.92
C LYS A 143 8.50 -2.58 9.83
N VAL A 144 9.53 -2.87 9.02
CA VAL A 144 9.46 -3.96 8.04
C VAL A 144 9.46 -5.33 8.74
N LYS A 145 10.23 -5.50 9.82
CA LYS A 145 10.43 -6.78 10.51
C LYS A 145 9.43 -7.05 11.64
N CYS A 146 8.89 -6.00 12.23
CA CYS A 146 8.15 -6.07 13.47
C CYS A 146 6.86 -5.25 13.40
N VAL A 147 5.82 -5.70 14.11
CA VAL A 147 4.56 -4.99 14.28
C VAL A 147 4.33 -4.67 15.76
N VAL A 148 3.76 -3.51 16.04
CA VAL A 148 3.44 -3.06 17.39
C VAL A 148 1.96 -3.34 17.66
N VAL A 149 1.68 -4.20 18.64
CA VAL A 149 0.31 -4.52 19.05
C VAL A 149 0.02 -3.76 20.34
N ASN A 150 -0.95 -2.83 20.28
CA ASN A 150 -1.40 -2.06 21.44
C ASN A 150 -2.93 -1.88 21.43
N PRO A 151 -3.68 -2.54 22.33
CA PRO A 151 -5.14 -2.48 22.34
C PRO A 151 -5.69 -1.09 22.69
N HIS A 152 -4.91 -0.25 23.35
CA HIS A 152 -5.31 1.10 23.76
C HIS A 152 -4.81 2.19 22.81
N HIS A 153 -4.24 1.82 21.66
CA HIS A 153 -3.63 2.75 20.70
C HIS A 153 -4.54 3.94 20.36
N LYS A 154 -5.82 3.70 20.03
CA LYS A 154 -6.75 4.77 19.64
C LYS A 154 -6.98 5.80 20.74
N LYS A 155 -7.23 5.35 21.98
CA LYS A 155 -7.46 6.25 23.12
C LYS A 155 -6.20 7.04 23.49
N ILE A 156 -5.05 6.38 23.48
CA ILE A 156 -3.74 7.02 23.74
C ILE A 156 -3.44 8.07 22.67
N ALA A 157 -3.64 7.73 21.39
CA ALA A 157 -3.42 8.64 20.27
C ALA A 157 -4.32 9.88 20.35
N GLN A 158 -5.60 9.71 20.73
CA GLN A 158 -6.52 10.83 20.94
C GLN A 158 -6.05 11.74 22.06
N ILE A 159 -5.70 11.21 23.24
CA ILE A 159 -5.25 12.00 24.38
C ILE A 159 -3.98 12.80 24.03
N ILE A 160 -2.97 12.12 23.49
CA ILE A 160 -1.70 12.75 23.11
C ILE A 160 -1.93 13.78 22.01
N GLY A 161 -2.69 13.44 20.98
CA GLY A 161 -3.04 14.34 19.89
C GLY A 161 -3.74 15.61 20.38
N SER A 162 -4.70 15.48 21.29
CA SER A 162 -5.39 16.63 21.91
C SER A 162 -4.45 17.52 22.72
N ILE A 163 -3.54 16.93 23.51
CA ILE A 163 -2.53 17.69 24.27
C ILE A 163 -1.61 18.45 23.30
N HIS A 164 -1.11 17.80 22.25
CA HIS A 164 -0.24 18.43 21.27
C HIS A 164 -0.95 19.53 20.48
N PHE A 165 -2.23 19.34 20.15
CA PHE A 165 -3.05 20.37 19.50
C PHE A 165 -3.26 21.59 20.41
N LEU A 166 -3.52 21.37 21.70
CA LEU A 166 -3.64 22.45 22.68
C LEU A 166 -2.31 23.23 22.82
N ILE A 167 -1.18 22.52 22.91
CA ILE A 167 0.14 23.14 22.95
C ILE A 167 0.37 23.98 21.69
N LEU A 168 0.05 23.45 20.50
CA LEU A 168 0.16 24.18 19.23
C LEU A 168 -0.69 25.46 19.22
N MET A 169 -1.94 25.40 19.71
CA MET A 169 -2.79 26.59 19.81
C MET A 169 -2.18 27.63 20.74
N ILE A 170 -1.69 27.22 21.91
CA ILE A 170 -1.04 28.13 22.87
C ILE A 170 0.24 28.74 22.28
N THR A 171 1.10 27.95 21.63
CA THR A 171 2.35 28.45 21.05
C THR A 171 2.10 29.39 19.86
N ILE A 172 1.08 29.15 19.03
CA ILE A 172 0.66 30.08 17.98
C ILE A 172 0.12 31.39 18.60
N LEU A 173 -0.69 31.31 19.65
CA LEU A 173 -1.23 32.48 20.34
C LEU A 173 -0.13 33.32 20.96
N ILE A 174 0.87 32.71 21.61
CA ILE A 174 2.04 33.44 22.11
C ILE A 174 2.86 33.98 20.93
N GLY A 175 2.99 33.18 19.86
CA GLY A 175 3.69 33.51 18.64
C GLY A 175 3.16 34.76 17.93
N SER A 176 1.85 35.03 17.99
CA SER A 176 1.25 36.18 17.31
C SER A 176 1.58 37.52 17.96
N PHE A 177 2.10 37.52 19.20
CA PHE A 177 2.58 38.73 19.87
C PHE A 177 3.98 39.17 19.43
N PHE A 178 4.68 38.37 18.61
CA PHE A 178 5.99 38.76 18.09
C PHE A 178 5.89 39.81 16.97
N GLU A 179 6.86 40.72 16.93
CA GLU A 179 7.01 41.66 15.82
C GLU A 179 7.46 40.95 14.54
N GLN A 180 7.10 41.53 13.38
CA GLN A 180 7.56 41.08 12.07
C GLN A 180 9.08 41.28 11.94
N PRO A 181 9.84 40.35 11.31
CA PRO A 181 9.42 39.13 10.62
C PRO A 181 9.43 37.86 11.49
N LYS A 182 9.70 37.98 12.80
CA LYS A 182 9.89 36.83 13.70
C LYS A 182 8.63 35.98 13.79
N VAL A 183 7.45 36.62 13.84
CA VAL A 183 6.14 35.94 13.90
C VAL A 183 5.95 34.91 12.79
N PHE A 184 6.38 35.20 11.55
CA PHE A 184 6.24 34.25 10.44
C PHE A 184 7.09 32.98 10.66
N ASN A 185 8.35 33.14 11.08
CA ASN A 185 9.25 32.02 11.31
C ASN A 185 8.79 31.15 12.48
N VAL A 186 8.23 31.76 13.53
CA VAL A 186 7.66 31.05 14.68
C VAL A 186 6.44 30.24 14.25
N ILE A 187 5.48 30.86 13.56
CA ILE A 187 4.28 30.17 13.07
C ILE A 187 4.64 29.02 12.13
N ALA A 188 5.59 29.25 11.20
CA ALA A 188 6.05 28.22 10.28
C ALA A 188 6.70 27.04 11.02
N ALA A 189 7.62 27.29 11.96
CA ALA A 189 8.25 26.23 12.76
C ALA A 189 7.24 25.45 13.60
N GLU A 190 6.28 26.14 14.22
CA GLU A 190 5.23 25.50 15.04
C GLU A 190 4.30 24.62 14.20
N LEU A 191 3.80 25.11 13.06
CA LEU A 191 2.93 24.33 12.18
C LEU A 191 3.67 23.14 11.56
N ILE A 192 4.89 23.38 11.05
CA ILE A 192 5.69 22.36 10.39
C ILE A 192 6.20 21.34 11.41
N LEU A 193 6.49 21.64 12.66
CA LEU A 193 7.09 20.64 13.56
C LEU A 193 6.09 20.02 14.55
N SER A 194 4.95 20.65 14.79
CA SER A 194 3.98 20.10 15.74
C SER A 194 3.35 18.79 15.27
N LEU A 195 3.08 18.65 13.97
CA LEU A 195 2.48 17.42 13.42
C LEU A 195 3.42 16.22 13.56
N ILE A 196 4.69 16.35 13.18
CA ILE A 196 5.69 15.28 13.36
C ILE A 196 5.97 15.00 14.85
N CYS A 197 6.02 16.02 15.71
CA CYS A 197 6.20 15.81 17.15
C CYS A 197 5.01 15.06 17.77
N ALA A 198 3.78 15.38 17.34
CA ALA A 198 2.59 14.68 17.80
C ALA A 198 2.58 13.22 17.31
N SER A 199 2.81 12.98 16.01
CA SER A 199 2.81 11.63 15.46
C SER A 199 3.92 10.76 16.07
N THR A 200 5.12 11.29 16.24
CA THR A 200 6.25 10.59 16.87
C THR A 200 5.98 10.26 18.34
N MET A 201 5.36 11.18 19.10
CA MET A 201 4.99 10.90 20.49
C MET A 201 3.91 9.82 20.60
N ILE A 202 2.93 9.83 19.69
CA ILE A 202 1.89 8.79 19.64
C ILE A 202 2.53 7.42 19.38
N GLU A 203 3.39 7.31 18.36
CA GLU A 203 4.10 6.07 18.07
C GLU A 203 5.05 5.65 19.20
N PHE A 204 5.74 6.61 19.81
CA PHE A 204 6.65 6.34 20.92
C PHE A 204 5.91 5.68 22.08
N VAL A 205 4.78 6.26 22.50
CA VAL A 205 3.98 5.68 23.59
C VAL A 205 3.37 4.34 23.17
N ALA A 206 2.99 4.19 21.89
CA ALA A 206 2.50 2.93 21.35
C ALA A 206 3.56 1.82 21.45
N VAL A 207 4.82 2.09 21.08
CA VAL A 207 5.95 1.16 21.17
C VAL A 207 6.37 0.90 22.62
N LEU A 208 6.38 1.94 23.45
CA LEU A 208 6.78 1.85 24.85
C LEU A 208 5.84 0.91 25.62
N LYS A 209 4.53 1.16 25.53
CA LYS A 209 3.49 0.40 26.24
C LYS A 209 3.02 -0.85 25.51
N GLY A 210 3.22 -0.93 24.20
CA GLY A 210 2.78 -2.03 23.36
C GLY A 210 3.75 -3.22 23.36
N THR A 211 3.24 -4.32 22.81
CA THR A 211 4.00 -5.55 22.57
C THR A 211 4.54 -5.52 21.14
N VAL A 212 5.84 -5.77 20.98
CA VAL A 212 6.48 -5.86 19.67
C VAL A 212 6.53 -7.32 19.26
N GLU A 213 5.83 -7.64 18.17
CA GLU A 213 5.77 -8.98 17.61
C GLU A 213 6.58 -9.05 16.32
N LEU A 214 7.22 -10.21 16.08
CA LEU A 214 7.84 -10.46 14.78
C LEU A 214 6.72 -10.65 13.77
N ARG A 215 6.85 -9.94 12.67
CA ARG A 215 6.01 -10.12 11.51
C ARG A 215 6.27 -11.50 10.95
N ARG A 216 5.31 -12.42 11.10
CA ARG A 216 5.48 -13.78 10.62
C ARG A 216 5.44 -13.75 9.10
N VAL A 217 6.18 -14.62 8.43
CA VAL A 217 6.10 -14.80 6.96
C VAL A 217 4.65 -15.06 6.52
N LYS A 218 3.82 -15.60 7.42
CA LYS A 218 2.37 -15.74 7.22
C LYS A 218 1.64 -14.41 7.01
N ASP A 219 2.02 -13.34 7.70
CA ASP A 219 1.39 -12.01 7.54
C ASP A 219 1.78 -11.36 6.21
N VAL A 220 2.93 -11.73 5.63
CA VAL A 220 3.34 -11.30 4.28
C VAL A 220 2.48 -11.99 3.23
N GLN A 221 2.16 -13.26 3.48
CA GLN A 221 1.26 -14.06 2.65
C GLN A 221 -0.19 -13.59 2.79
N GLU A 222 -0.63 -13.24 4.01
CA GLU A 222 -1.96 -12.71 4.31
C GLU A 222 -2.16 -11.31 3.70
N MET A 223 -1.14 -10.46 3.74
CA MET A 223 -1.15 -9.15 3.10
C MET A 223 -1.02 -9.22 1.58
N GLN A 224 -0.30 -10.21 1.04
CA GLN A 224 -0.36 -10.54 -0.39
C GLN A 224 -1.74 -11.02 -0.78
N THR A 225 -2.45 -11.81 0.04
CA THR A 225 -3.83 -12.23 -0.25
C THR A 225 -4.84 -11.10 -0.10
N LEU A 226 -4.63 -10.12 0.80
CA LEU A 226 -5.50 -8.95 0.98
C LEU A 226 -5.26 -7.85 -0.06
N ASN A 227 -4.01 -7.63 -0.48
CA ASN A 227 -3.70 -6.74 -1.60
C ASN A 227 -4.13 -7.37 -2.93
N CYS A 228 -4.03 -8.69 -3.07
CA CYS A 228 -4.78 -9.40 -4.11
C CYS A 228 -6.28 -9.16 -3.95
N ALA A 229 -6.88 -9.26 -2.76
CA ALA A 229 -8.33 -9.12 -2.56
C ALA A 229 -8.90 -7.76 -3.01
N ALA A 230 -8.16 -6.65 -2.85
CA ALA A 230 -8.60 -5.32 -3.29
C ALA A 230 -8.53 -5.13 -4.82
N ASP A 231 -7.51 -5.69 -5.48
CA ASP A 231 -7.48 -5.79 -6.95
C ASP A 231 -8.48 -6.85 -7.48
N ILE A 232 -8.81 -7.84 -6.64
CA ILE A 232 -9.79 -8.90 -6.89
C ILE A 232 -11.24 -8.41 -6.74
N GLU A 233 -11.58 -7.27 -6.15
CA GLU A 233 -13.00 -6.87 -6.15
C GLU A 233 -13.49 -6.49 -7.58
N GLY A 234 -12.57 -6.01 -8.42
CA GLY A 234 -12.76 -5.89 -9.87
C GLY A 234 -12.64 -7.24 -10.59
N ASP A 235 -11.61 -8.03 -10.26
CA ASP A 235 -11.31 -9.29 -10.96
C ASP A 235 -12.14 -10.50 -10.52
N ALA A 236 -12.73 -10.55 -9.32
CA ALA A 236 -13.61 -11.63 -8.84
C ALA A 236 -14.92 -11.64 -9.61
N LYS A 237 -15.46 -10.47 -9.92
CA LYS A 237 -16.65 -10.34 -10.76
C LYS A 237 -16.35 -10.79 -12.18
N VAL A 238 -15.15 -10.51 -12.68
CA VAL A 238 -14.67 -11.00 -13.98
C VAL A 238 -14.43 -12.52 -13.93
N LEU A 239 -13.86 -13.07 -12.86
CA LEU A 239 -13.63 -14.50 -12.67
C LEU A 239 -14.93 -15.28 -12.53
N GLU A 240 -15.94 -14.74 -11.82
CA GLU A 240 -17.27 -15.33 -11.72
C GLU A 240 -17.96 -15.35 -13.10
N ILE A 241 -17.83 -14.27 -13.87
CA ILE A 241 -18.32 -14.21 -15.26
C ILE A 241 -17.58 -15.23 -16.13
N ILE A 242 -16.26 -15.34 -16.01
CA ILE A 242 -15.45 -16.32 -16.77
C ILE A 242 -15.82 -17.76 -16.36
N ALA A 243 -15.92 -18.07 -15.07
CA ALA A 243 -16.28 -19.39 -14.57
C ALA A 243 -17.70 -19.79 -15.00
N ARG A 244 -18.66 -18.85 -14.92
CA ARG A 244 -20.02 -19.04 -15.42
C ARG A 244 -20.05 -19.26 -16.93
N ASN A 245 -19.24 -18.51 -17.68
CA ASN A 245 -19.14 -18.68 -19.13
C ASN A 245 -18.47 -20.00 -19.51
N ILE A 246 -17.43 -20.42 -18.79
CA ILE A 246 -16.78 -21.72 -18.99
C ILE A 246 -17.78 -22.86 -18.73
N GLU A 247 -18.56 -22.79 -17.65
CA GLU A 247 -19.58 -23.80 -17.35
C GLU A 247 -20.74 -23.77 -18.35
N LEU A 248 -21.15 -22.58 -18.82
CA LEU A 248 -22.12 -22.45 -19.91
C LEU A 248 -21.62 -23.06 -21.22
N VAL A 249 -20.34 -22.91 -21.55
CA VAL A 249 -19.78 -23.55 -22.75
C VAL A 249 -19.62 -25.07 -22.53
N ARG A 250 -19.24 -25.53 -21.33
CA ARG A 250 -19.14 -26.96 -21.00
C ARG A 250 -20.50 -27.66 -21.14
N THR A 251 -21.54 -27.09 -20.54
CA THR A 251 -22.93 -27.60 -20.63
C THR A 251 -23.50 -27.55 -22.06
N ARG A 252 -23.01 -26.64 -22.92
CA ARG A 252 -23.39 -26.59 -24.35
C ARG A 252 -22.73 -27.70 -25.19
N LEU A 253 -21.62 -28.28 -24.71
CA LEU A 253 -20.89 -29.35 -25.38
C LEU A 253 -21.27 -30.75 -24.87
N GLU A 254 -22.38 -30.87 -24.14
CA GLU A 254 -22.92 -32.15 -23.66
C GLU A 254 -24.31 -32.43 -24.23
N CYS A 255 -24.64 -33.72 -24.36
CA CYS A 255 -25.99 -34.14 -24.70
C CYS A 255 -26.91 -34.05 -23.47
N LYS A 256 -27.98 -33.27 -23.55
CA LYS A 256 -28.94 -33.07 -22.44
C LYS A 256 -29.82 -34.28 -22.09
N ILE A 257 -29.63 -35.43 -22.75
CA ILE A 257 -30.32 -36.69 -22.43
C ILE A 257 -29.41 -37.60 -21.60
N CYS A 258 -28.18 -37.83 -22.07
CA CYS A 258 -27.23 -38.72 -21.41
C CYS A 258 -26.14 -38.01 -20.60
N PHE A 259 -26.14 -36.67 -20.60
CA PHE A 259 -25.16 -35.78 -19.95
C PHE A 259 -23.70 -36.11 -20.28
N GLN A 260 -23.46 -36.72 -21.45
CA GLN A 260 -22.12 -37.01 -21.94
C GLN A 260 -21.68 -35.97 -22.95
N HIS A 261 -20.41 -35.60 -22.88
CA HIS A 261 -19.76 -34.68 -23.81
C HIS A 261 -19.84 -35.23 -25.24
N TYR A 262 -20.08 -34.32 -26.19
CA TYR A 262 -19.89 -34.61 -27.60
C TYR A 262 -18.39 -34.80 -27.84
N TYR A 263 -18.06 -35.89 -28.54
CA TYR A 263 -16.69 -36.24 -28.90
C TYR A 263 -16.74 -37.12 -30.15
N LYS A 264 -15.61 -37.46 -30.76
CA LYS A 264 -15.48 -38.24 -32.02
C LYS A 264 -16.53 -39.34 -32.28
N ASN A 265 -17.01 -40.03 -31.23
CA ASN A 265 -18.02 -41.12 -31.30
C ASN A 265 -19.42 -40.79 -30.72
N ARG A 266 -19.68 -39.51 -30.42
CA ARG A 266 -20.95 -38.94 -29.92
C ARG A 266 -21.25 -37.67 -30.72
N ILE A 267 -21.67 -37.87 -31.96
CA ILE A 267 -21.94 -36.77 -32.89
C ILE A 267 -23.23 -36.06 -32.49
N PRO A 268 -23.26 -34.72 -32.33
CA PRO A 268 -24.47 -33.95 -32.11
C PRO A 268 -25.35 -33.94 -33.37
N ARG A 269 -26.59 -34.42 -33.26
CA ARG A 269 -27.61 -34.48 -34.31
C ARG A 269 -28.76 -33.52 -34.00
N MET A 270 -29.15 -32.71 -34.99
CA MET A 270 -30.24 -31.73 -34.85
C MET A 270 -31.55 -32.30 -35.36
N LEU A 271 -32.62 -32.12 -34.59
CA LEU A 271 -33.98 -32.41 -35.01
C LEU A 271 -34.49 -31.25 -35.88
N LYS A 272 -34.53 -31.45 -37.20
CA LYS A 272 -34.78 -30.41 -38.21
C LYS A 272 -36.06 -29.57 -37.98
N GLU A 273 -37.10 -30.16 -37.39
CA GLU A 273 -38.38 -29.46 -37.15
C GLU A 273 -38.36 -28.51 -35.94
N CYS A 274 -37.33 -28.58 -35.09
CA CYS A 274 -37.26 -27.77 -33.86
C CYS A 274 -35.88 -27.23 -33.50
N GLY A 275 -34.81 -27.66 -34.17
CA GLY A 275 -33.44 -27.22 -33.93
C GLY A 275 -32.78 -27.78 -32.66
N HIS A 276 -33.51 -28.54 -31.84
CA HIS A 276 -32.91 -29.16 -30.65
C HIS A 276 -31.88 -30.22 -31.05
N THR A 277 -30.81 -30.28 -30.26
CA THR A 277 -29.69 -31.18 -30.51
C THR A 277 -29.61 -32.27 -29.46
N VAL A 278 -29.41 -33.50 -29.92
CA VAL A 278 -29.16 -34.70 -29.09
C VAL A 278 -27.97 -35.45 -29.67
N CYS A 279 -27.27 -36.29 -28.91
CA CYS A 279 -26.23 -37.13 -29.51
C CYS A 279 -26.84 -38.24 -30.37
N GLU A 280 -26.10 -38.69 -31.37
CA GLU A 280 -26.51 -39.76 -32.30
C GLU A 280 -27.03 -41.00 -31.57
N LYS A 281 -26.34 -41.45 -30.53
CA LYS A 281 -26.76 -42.60 -29.71
C LYS A 281 -28.11 -42.41 -29.03
N CYS A 282 -28.39 -41.19 -28.54
CA CYS A 282 -29.69 -40.90 -27.93
C CYS A 282 -30.79 -40.77 -28.99
N ALA A 283 -30.46 -40.25 -30.18
CA ALA A 283 -31.40 -40.21 -31.30
C ALA A 283 -31.73 -41.63 -31.79
N ASP A 284 -30.76 -42.54 -31.87
CA ASP A 284 -30.99 -43.94 -32.24
C ASP A 284 -31.93 -44.62 -31.24
N MET A 285 -31.68 -44.43 -29.93
CA MET A 285 -32.56 -44.95 -28.89
C MET A 285 -34.00 -44.41 -29.01
N LEU A 286 -34.17 -43.12 -29.30
CA LEU A 286 -35.50 -42.53 -29.52
C LEU A 286 -36.18 -43.05 -30.79
N LEU A 287 -35.41 -43.35 -31.84
CA LEU A 287 -35.91 -43.93 -33.09
C LEU A 287 -36.31 -45.40 -32.92
N GLU A 288 -35.62 -46.17 -32.08
CA GLU A 288 -35.97 -47.55 -31.78
C GLU A 288 -37.38 -47.66 -31.19
N MET A 289 -37.77 -46.69 -30.34
CA MET A 289 -39.11 -46.63 -29.74
C MET A 289 -40.25 -46.38 -30.75
N THR A 290 -39.92 -45.93 -31.96
CA THR A 290 -40.89 -45.57 -33.02
C THR A 290 -40.68 -46.37 -34.30
N HIS A 291 -40.05 -47.55 -34.19
CA HIS A 291 -39.74 -48.42 -35.34
C HIS A 291 -38.95 -47.69 -36.44
N LYS A 292 -38.04 -46.79 -36.06
CA LYS A 292 -37.14 -46.00 -36.93
C LYS A 292 -37.85 -45.04 -37.90
N GLN A 293 -39.10 -44.68 -37.61
CA GLN A 293 -39.86 -43.78 -38.48
C GLN A 293 -39.65 -42.30 -38.11
N HIS A 294 -39.75 -41.96 -36.82
CA HIS A 294 -39.80 -40.57 -36.37
C HIS A 294 -39.26 -40.36 -34.95
N VAL A 295 -38.79 -39.16 -34.63
CA VAL A 295 -38.35 -38.80 -33.26
C VAL A 295 -39.28 -37.75 -32.68
N PHE A 296 -39.80 -38.00 -31.48
CA PHE A 296 -40.35 -36.94 -30.64
C PHE A 296 -39.22 -36.21 -29.94
N CYS A 297 -39.11 -34.90 -30.14
CA CYS A 297 -38.14 -34.11 -29.41
C CYS A 297 -38.41 -34.18 -27.90
N PRO A 298 -37.46 -34.64 -27.06
CA PRO A 298 -37.70 -34.75 -25.62
C PRO A 298 -37.79 -33.39 -24.92
N PHE A 299 -37.44 -32.29 -25.59
CA PHE A 299 -37.45 -30.94 -25.02
C PHE A 299 -38.70 -30.14 -25.38
N CYS A 300 -39.28 -30.38 -26.57
CA CYS A 300 -40.42 -29.58 -27.05
C CYS A 300 -41.50 -30.41 -27.76
N GLN A 301 -41.39 -31.74 -27.73
CA GLN A 301 -42.36 -32.73 -28.23
C GLN A 301 -42.72 -32.64 -29.72
N LYS A 302 -42.09 -31.75 -30.50
CA LYS A 302 -42.23 -31.71 -31.96
C LYS A 302 -41.72 -33.01 -32.59
N VAL A 303 -42.49 -33.56 -33.52
CA VAL A 303 -42.15 -34.75 -34.29
C VAL A 303 -41.18 -34.39 -35.41
N THR A 304 -40.14 -35.19 -35.60
CA THR A 304 -39.24 -35.12 -36.75
C THR A 304 -39.26 -36.46 -37.49
N LEU A 305 -39.66 -36.46 -38.76
CA LEU A 305 -39.63 -37.64 -39.62
C LEU A 305 -38.21 -37.93 -40.11
N VAL A 306 -37.74 -39.17 -39.92
CA VAL A 306 -36.37 -39.61 -40.25
C VAL A 306 -36.36 -40.79 -41.23
N HIS A 307 -37.23 -41.79 -41.04
CA HIS A 307 -37.33 -43.01 -41.86
C HIS A 307 -35.99 -43.73 -42.06
N GLY A 308 -35.28 -44.00 -40.97
CA GLY A 308 -33.96 -44.62 -41.01
C GLY A 308 -33.14 -44.39 -39.73
N PRO A 309 -31.82 -44.64 -39.76
CA PRO A 309 -30.94 -44.45 -38.60
C PRO A 309 -30.75 -42.98 -38.24
N ALA A 310 -30.32 -42.69 -37.01
CA ALA A 310 -30.09 -41.32 -36.55
C ALA A 310 -29.00 -40.58 -37.34
N SER A 311 -28.13 -41.31 -38.04
CA SER A 311 -27.08 -40.73 -38.90
C SER A 311 -27.64 -39.89 -40.06
N LEU A 312 -28.91 -40.08 -40.44
CA LEU A 312 -29.63 -39.27 -41.44
C LEU A 312 -30.04 -37.90 -40.91
N LEU A 313 -30.07 -37.69 -39.59
CA LEU A 313 -30.31 -36.37 -39.02
C LEU A 313 -29.11 -35.45 -39.30
N PRO A 314 -29.34 -34.16 -39.57
CA PRO A 314 -28.26 -33.22 -39.82
C PRO A 314 -27.33 -33.11 -38.59
N LYS A 315 -26.02 -33.05 -38.84
CA LYS A 315 -25.03 -32.78 -37.79
C LYS A 315 -25.15 -31.34 -37.33
N ASN A 316 -24.96 -31.08 -36.04
CA ASN A 316 -24.79 -29.72 -35.54
C ASN A 316 -23.33 -29.28 -35.77
N PHE A 317 -23.05 -28.67 -36.91
CA PHE A 317 -21.70 -28.21 -37.26
C PHE A 317 -21.18 -27.15 -36.28
N THR A 318 -22.04 -26.27 -35.77
CA THR A 318 -21.64 -25.28 -34.75
C THR A 318 -21.05 -25.94 -33.51
N ILE A 319 -21.67 -27.02 -33.01
CA ILE A 319 -21.12 -27.75 -31.85
C ILE A 319 -19.86 -28.53 -32.24
N LEU A 320 -19.78 -29.08 -33.45
CA LEU A 320 -18.60 -29.77 -33.93
C LEU A 320 -17.38 -28.84 -34.09
N ASP A 321 -17.59 -27.63 -34.60
CA ASP A 321 -16.55 -26.61 -34.74
C ASP A 321 -16.04 -26.18 -33.36
N MET A 322 -16.95 -25.96 -32.40
CA MET A 322 -16.58 -25.67 -31.01
C MET A 322 -15.79 -26.79 -30.31
N ILE A 323 -15.95 -28.05 -30.74
CA ILE A 323 -15.14 -29.17 -30.25
C ILE A 323 -13.77 -29.18 -30.93
N ALA A 324 -13.72 -28.92 -32.24
CA ALA A 324 -12.49 -28.90 -33.02
C ALA A 324 -11.55 -27.76 -32.63
N GLU A 325 -12.08 -26.58 -32.28
CA GLU A 325 -11.29 -25.43 -31.78
C GLU A 325 -10.65 -25.67 -30.39
N ARG A 326 -11.01 -26.77 -29.71
CA ARG A 326 -10.49 -27.16 -28.39
C ARG A 326 -9.45 -28.29 -28.43
N GLU A 327 -9.23 -28.93 -29.58
CA GLU A 327 -8.18 -29.95 -29.80
C GLU A 327 -6.89 -29.33 -30.34
#